data_AF-A0A419D9W5-F1
#
_entry.id   AF-A0A419D9W5-F1
#
_cell.length_a   1.000
_cell.length_b   1.000
_cell.length_c   1.000
_cell.angle_alpha   90.00
_cell.angle_beta   90.00
_cell.angle_gamma   90.00
#
_symmetry.space_group_name_H-M   'P 1'
#
loop_
_entity.id
_entity.type
_entity.pdbx_description
1 polymer ?
#
loop_
_entity_poly.entity_id
_entity_poly.type
_entity_poly.pdbx_seq_one_letter_code
_entity_poly.pdbx_strand_id
1 'polypeptide(L)' 'MPKQKEPVKRKQSGVRLHPESIKKLKHLAIDLDKSFNSLIEEAIEDLLKKYHSKK' A
#
# COMPACT_ATOMS: atom_id res chain seq x y z
N MET A 1 0.80 -26.35 -3.22
CA MET A 1 1.04 -25.59 -4.46
C MET A 1 1.40 -24.15 -4.08
N PRO A 2 2.60 -23.65 -4.38
CA PRO A 2 2.90 -22.24 -4.14
C PRO A 2 2.08 -21.41 -5.14
N LYS A 3 1.23 -20.50 -4.64
CA LYS A 3 0.46 -19.56 -5.47
C LYS A 3 1.46 -18.80 -6.35
N GLN A 4 1.39 -19.03 -7.66
CA GLN A 4 2.09 -18.24 -8.66
C GLN A 4 1.58 -16.80 -8.56
N LYS A 5 2.37 -15.91 -7.92
CA LYS A 5 2.15 -14.47 -8.04
C LYS A 5 2.77 -14.07 -9.36
N GLU A 6 1.93 -13.74 -10.34
CA GLU A 6 2.36 -13.09 -11.58
C GLU A 6 3.30 -11.92 -11.24
N PRO A 7 4.38 -11.69 -12.02
CA PRO A 7 5.31 -10.61 -11.73
C PRO A 7 4.63 -9.27 -11.99
N VAL A 8 3.96 -8.74 -10.97
CA VAL A 8 3.36 -7.40 -11.00
C VAL A 8 4.46 -6.41 -11.35
N LYS A 9 4.36 -5.79 -12.52
CA LYS A 9 5.33 -4.82 -13.01
C LYS A 9 5.22 -3.53 -12.18
N ARG A 10 6.04 -3.44 -11.13
CA ARG A 10 6.11 -2.24 -10.27
C ARG A 10 6.99 -1.17 -10.90
N LYS A 11 6.54 0.07 -10.88
CA LYS A 11 7.36 1.25 -11.23
C LYS A 11 7.74 1.98 -9.96
N GLN A 12 8.98 2.46 -9.88
CA GLN A 12 9.41 3.31 -8.76
C GLN A 12 8.67 4.65 -8.82
N SER A 13 8.07 5.04 -7.70
CA SER A 13 7.44 6.34 -7.51
C SER A 13 8.02 7.01 -6.27
N GLY A 14 8.17 8.33 -6.32
CA GLY A 14 8.62 9.15 -5.19
C GLY A 14 7.46 9.98 -4.66
N VAL A 15 7.17 9.86 -3.35
CA VAL A 15 6.14 10.64 -2.67
C VAL A 15 6.69 11.18 -1.37
N ARG A 16 6.44 12.46 -1.08
CA ARG A 16 6.74 13.06 0.22
C ARG A 16 5.56 12.83 1.16
N LEU A 17 5.82 12.15 2.28
CA LEU A 17 4.83 11.85 3.31
C LEU A 17 5.26 12.46 4.63
N HIS A 18 4.28 12.75 5.49
CA HIS A 18 4.55 13.24 6.83
C HIS A 18 5.30 12.16 7.65
N PRO A 19 6.36 12.50 8.41
CA PRO A 19 7.16 11.52 9.15
C PRO A 19 6.35 10.63 10.09
N GLU A 20 5.37 11.22 10.78
CA GLU A 20 4.47 10.48 11.69
C GLU A 20 3.59 9.46 10.97
N SER A 21 3.13 9.75 9.75
CA SER A 21 2.37 8.78 8.95
C SER A 21 3.25 7.60 8.55
N ILE A 22 4.53 7.84 8.20
CA ILE A 22 5.49 6.78 7.89
C ILE A 22 5.71 5.88 9.10
N LYS A 23 5.91 6.44 10.29
CA LYS A 23 6.10 5.67 11.52
C LYS A 23 4.89 4.77 11.80
N LYS A 24 3.69 5.35 11.82
CA LYS A 24 2.45 4.61 12.07
C LYS A 24 2.25 3.48 11.05
N LEU A 25 2.50 3.76 9.77
CA LEU A 25 2.35 2.76 8.72
C LEU A 25 3.40 1.64 8.82
N LYS A 26 4.62 1.94 9.27
CA LYS A 26 5.65 0.93 9.55
C LYS A 26 5.29 0.04 10.74
N HIS A 27 4.78 0.61 11.83
CA HIS A 27 4.29 -0.19 12.96
C HIS A 27 3.15 -1.10 12.53
N LEU A 28 2.17 -0.56 11.78
CA LEU A 28 1.08 -1.34 11.23
C LEU A 28 1.55 -2.46 10.29
N ALA A 29 2.60 -2.22 9.50
CA ALA A 29 3.20 -3.24 8.64
C ALA A 29 3.75 -4.42 9.44
N ILE A 30 4.40 -4.13 10.57
CA ILE A 30 4.93 -5.14 11.49
C ILE A 30 3.77 -5.91 12.14
N ASP A 31 2.76 -5.19 12.64
CA ASP A 31 1.62 -5.80 13.34
C ASP A 31 0.82 -6.75 12.42
N LEU A 32 0.78 -6.46 11.12
CA LEU A 32 0.04 -7.23 10.12
C LEU A 32 0.90 -8.25 9.34
N ASP A 33 2.20 -8.34 9.64
CA ASP A 33 3.18 -9.12 8.86
C ASP A 33 3.09 -8.84 7.35
N LYS A 34 2.88 -7.57 7.00
CA LYS A 34 2.74 -7.07 5.61
C LYS A 34 3.93 -6.20 5.24
N SER A 35 4.23 -6.11 3.96
CA SER A 35 5.21 -5.13 3.49
C SER A 35 4.62 -3.72 3.50
N PHE A 36 5.46 -2.73 3.82
CA PHE A 36 5.09 -1.30 3.77
C PHE A 36 4.49 -0.90 2.41
N ASN A 37 5.07 -1.41 1.31
CA ASN A 37 4.56 -1.16 -0.04
C ASN A 37 3.16 -1.75 -0.25
N SER A 38 2.87 -2.94 0.29
CA SER A 38 1.53 -3.54 0.19
C SER A 38 0.47 -2.68 0.87
N LEU A 39 0.78 -2.08 2.02
CA LEU A 39 -0.14 -1.17 2.70
C LEU A 39 -0.33 0.16 1.97
N ILE A 40 0.72 0.65 1.30
CA ILE A 40 0.59 1.83 0.42
C ILE A 40 -0.32 1.51 -0.76
N GLU A 41 -0.13 0.37 -1.44
CA GLU A 41 -0.98 -0.05 -2.55
C GLU A 41 -2.44 -0.20 -2.09
N GLU A 42 -2.68 -0.82 -0.93
CA GLU A 42 -4.01 -0.96 -0.31
C GLU A 42 -4.65 0.41 -0.03
N ALA A 43 -3.92 1.35 0.58
CA ALA A 43 -4.40 2.69 0.84
C ALA A 43 -4.72 3.49 -0.45
N ILE A 44 -3.94 3.29 -1.52
CA ILE A 44 -4.21 3.90 -2.83
C ILE A 44 -5.50 3.34 -3.42
N GLU A 45 -5.69 2.01 -3.40
CA GLU A 45 -6.90 1.38 -3.91
C GLU A 45 -8.15 1.85 -3.15
N ASP A 46 -8.08 1.91 -1.82
CA ASP A 46 -9.21 2.35 -1.00
C ASP A 46 -9.56 3.82 -1.27
N LEU A 47 -8.55 4.67 -1.49
CA LEU A 47 -8.77 6.05 -1.89
C LEU A 47 -9.43 6.13 -3.27
N LEU A 48 -8.95 5.37 -4.26
CA LEU A 48 -9.53 5.33 -5.60
C LEU A 48 -10.98 4.83 -5.56
N LYS A 49 -11.27 3.74 -4.83
CA LYS A 49 -12.64 3.22 -4.62
C LYS A 49 -13.56 4.29 -4.02
N LYS A 50 -13.10 4.99 -2.98
CA LYS A 50 -13.86 6.06 -2.31
C LYS A 50 -14.28 7.17 -3.28
N TYR A 51 -13.46 7.52 -4.26
CA TYR A 51 -13.78 8.56 -5.24
C TYR A 51 -14.44 8.03 -6.52
N HIS A 52 -14.23 6.76 -6.87
CA HIS A 52 -14.91 6.10 -8.00
C HIS A 52 -16.37 5.75 -7.69
N SER A 53 -16.69 5.33 -6.46
CA SER A 53 -18.08 5.06 -6.04
C SER A 53 -18.92 6.31 -5.78
N LYS A 54 -18.35 7.52 -5.98
CA LYS A 54 -19.06 8.80 -5.86
C LYS A 54 -19.48 9.40 -7.21
N LYS A 55 -19.36 8.64 -8.30
CA LYS A 55 -19.81 9.00 -9.64
C LYS A 55 -20.95 8.07 -10.06
#